data_AF-A0A318TSG9-F1
#
_entry.id   AF-A0A318TSG9-F1
#
_cell.length_a   1.000
_cell.length_b   1.000
_cell.length_c   1.000
_cell.angle_alpha   90.00
_cell.angle_beta   90.00
_cell.angle_gamma   90.00
#
_symmetry.space_group_name_H-M   'P 1'
#
loop_
_entity.id
_entity.type
_entity.pdbx_description
1 polymer ?
#
loop_
_entity_poly.entity_id
_entity_poly.type
_entity_poly.pdbx_seq_one_letter_code
_entity_poly.pdbx_strand_id
1 'polypeptide(L)'
;MKTFNKTQKKSFIKEEKFILQLLIDADACPVIDLALSISRGYDIKSTLFCDTSHRIERENAITVMVPKGADSVDFKLVNAINKYDIVITQDYGLAAMCLAKGAFVVDQNGREMSSDNIDQLLAFRYESAKIRRAGGRTKGPKKRTAQNNLSFEKSFQQICEKAVSTKAKAEN
;
A
#
# COMPACT_ATOMS: atom_id res chain seq x y z
N MET A 1 16.87 -56.28 0.53
CA MET A 1 17.35 -55.69 1.80
C MET A 1 16.98 -54.20 1.81
N LYS A 2 16.08 -53.83 2.72
CA LYS A 2 15.68 -52.48 3.19
C LYS A 2 14.96 -51.52 2.23
N THR A 3 13.64 -51.60 2.27
CA THR A 3 12.68 -50.49 2.19
C THR A 3 13.05 -49.34 3.13
N PHE A 4 12.97 -48.08 2.71
CA PHE A 4 12.72 -46.94 3.62
C PHE A 4 11.92 -45.81 2.96
N ASN A 5 10.64 -45.79 3.36
CA ASN A 5 9.58 -44.80 3.39
C ASN A 5 9.59 -43.49 2.59
N LYS A 6 8.53 -43.40 1.77
CA LYS A 6 7.68 -42.22 1.50
C LYS A 6 7.14 -41.58 2.80
N THR A 7 7.95 -40.83 3.54
CA THR A 7 7.43 -39.89 4.57
C THR A 7 8.54 -38.88 4.89
N GLN A 8 8.19 -37.60 5.05
CA GLN A 8 9.06 -36.48 5.44
C GLN A 8 9.65 -35.59 4.33
N LYS A 9 8.75 -34.86 3.64
CA LYS A 9 8.78 -33.38 3.55
C LYS A 9 7.53 -32.88 2.81
N LYS A 10 6.35 -33.25 3.33
CA LYS A 10 5.18 -32.38 3.24
C LYS A 10 5.25 -31.47 4.46
N SER A 11 6.05 -30.42 4.41
CA SER A 11 5.76 -29.26 5.25
C SER A 11 4.49 -28.65 4.66
N PHE A 12 3.38 -28.94 5.33
CA PHE A 12 2.08 -28.31 5.10
C PHE A 12 2.25 -26.80 5.13
N ILE A 13 2.41 -26.17 3.97
CA ILE A 13 1.96 -24.79 3.81
C ILE A 13 0.46 -24.95 3.62
N LYS A 14 -0.31 -24.77 4.69
CA LYS A 14 -1.70 -24.34 4.52
C LYS A 14 -1.63 -23.12 3.62
N GLU A 15 -2.33 -23.11 2.50
CA GLU A 15 -2.65 -21.85 1.82
C GLU A 15 -3.43 -21.01 2.84
N GLU A 16 -2.73 -20.21 3.63
CA GLU A 16 -3.35 -19.15 4.41
C GLU A 16 -3.93 -18.18 3.40
N LYS A 17 -5.22 -18.36 3.14
CA LYS A 17 -5.98 -17.47 2.29
C LYS A 17 -6.16 -16.17 3.05
N PHE A 18 -5.21 -15.28 2.88
CA PHE A 18 -5.32 -13.91 3.37
C PHE A 18 -6.60 -13.29 2.81
N ILE A 19 -7.43 -12.76 3.71
CA ILE A 19 -8.75 -12.22 3.37
C ILE A 19 -8.62 -10.79 2.81
N LEU A 20 -7.51 -10.10 3.14
CA LEU A 20 -7.19 -8.74 2.75
C LEU A 20 -5.75 -8.61 2.27
N GLN A 21 -5.51 -7.59 1.44
CA GLN A 21 -4.20 -7.23 0.93
C GLN A 21 -3.81 -5.80 1.31
N LEU A 22 -2.53 -5.61 1.57
CA LEU A 22 -1.86 -4.32 1.60
C LEU A 22 -1.09 -4.15 0.30
N LEU A 23 -1.45 -3.14 -0.50
CA LEU A 23 -0.76 -2.78 -1.73
C LEU A 23 0.01 -1.49 -1.49
N ILE A 24 1.33 -1.53 -1.69
CA ILE A 24 2.20 -0.38 -1.45
C ILE A 24 2.74 0.11 -2.79
N ASP A 25 2.41 1.36 -3.13
CA ASP A 25 3.19 2.14 -4.08
C ASP A 25 4.56 2.41 -3.44
N ALA A 26 5.54 1.60 -3.84
CA ALA A 26 6.82 1.49 -3.13
C ALA A 26 7.84 2.53 -3.59
N ASP A 27 7.57 3.24 -4.69
CA ASP A 27 8.46 4.27 -5.21
C ASP A 27 8.58 5.42 -4.20
N ALA A 28 9.77 5.57 -3.64
CA ALA A 28 10.10 6.54 -2.58
C ALA A 28 9.26 6.44 -1.28
N CYS A 29 8.62 5.29 -1.00
CA CYS A 29 7.86 5.08 0.23
C CYS A 29 8.78 4.82 1.44
N PRO A 30 8.85 5.71 2.45
CA PRO A 30 9.80 5.61 3.56
C PRO A 30 9.29 4.73 4.72
N VAL A 31 8.10 4.13 4.58
CA VAL A 31 7.41 3.39 5.66
C VAL A 31 7.21 1.92 5.35
N ILE A 32 7.81 1.38 4.29
CA ILE A 32 7.61 -0.01 3.86
C ILE A 32 7.81 -0.97 5.03
N ASP A 33 8.97 -0.94 5.70
CA ASP A 33 9.28 -1.89 6.77
C ASP A 33 8.33 -1.78 7.97
N LEU A 34 7.92 -0.55 8.31
CA LEU A 34 6.95 -0.29 9.37
C LEU A 34 5.56 -0.81 9.00
N ALA A 35 5.12 -0.58 7.76
CA ALA A 35 3.84 -1.06 7.25
C ALA A 35 3.79 -2.60 7.24
N LEU A 36 4.85 -3.25 6.75
CA LEU A 36 4.98 -4.72 6.74
C LEU A 36 4.94 -5.31 8.16
N SER A 37 5.60 -4.66 9.12
CA SER A 37 5.59 -5.08 10.52
C SER A 37 4.18 -5.05 11.11
N ILE A 38 3.46 -3.95 10.89
CA ILE A 38 2.10 -3.76 11.42
C ILE A 38 1.11 -4.72 10.73
N SER A 39 1.12 -4.79 9.40
CA SER A 39 0.16 -5.59 8.63
C SER A 39 0.24 -7.09 8.94
N ARG A 40 1.42 -7.57 9.33
CA ARG A 40 1.63 -8.95 9.78
C ARG A 40 0.78 -9.30 11.01
N GLY A 41 0.55 -8.35 11.91
CA GLY A 41 -0.27 -8.56 13.11
C GLY A 41 -1.77 -8.73 12.83
N TYR A 42 -2.21 -8.46 11.59
CA TYR A 42 -3.61 -8.52 11.17
C TYR A 42 -3.85 -9.58 10.08
N ASP A 43 -2.87 -10.45 9.79
CA ASP A 43 -2.93 -11.41 8.69
C ASP A 43 -3.29 -10.72 7.35
N ILE A 44 -2.64 -9.59 7.06
CA ILE A 44 -2.82 -8.85 5.81
C ILE A 44 -1.61 -9.10 4.90
N LYS A 45 -1.87 -9.69 3.73
CA LYS A 45 -0.83 -10.00 2.74
C LYS A 45 -0.30 -8.73 2.09
N SER A 46 1.00 -8.53 2.10
CA SER A 46 1.61 -7.31 1.55
C SER A 46 2.23 -7.51 0.17
N THR A 47 1.96 -6.57 -0.74
CA THR A 47 2.51 -6.52 -2.10
C THR A 47 3.10 -5.15 -2.37
N LEU A 48 4.38 -5.10 -2.75
CA LEU A 48 5.09 -3.90 -3.18
C LEU A 48 4.99 -3.76 -4.69
N PHE A 49 4.62 -2.59 -5.18
CA PHE A 49 4.62 -2.24 -6.60
C PHE A 49 5.68 -1.17 -6.83
N CYS A 50 6.63 -1.44 -7.72
CA CYS A 50 7.67 -0.50 -8.09
C CYS A 50 8.09 -0.68 -9.55
N ASP A 51 8.70 0.36 -10.11
CA ASP A 51 9.31 0.24 -11.43
C ASP A 51 10.66 -0.51 -11.38
N THR A 52 11.17 -0.92 -12.54
CA THR A 52 12.46 -1.63 -12.66
C THR A 52 13.68 -0.81 -12.20
N SER A 53 13.56 0.50 -11.98
CA SER A 53 14.67 1.34 -11.54
C SER A 53 14.89 1.31 -10.02
N HIS A 54 13.87 0.88 -9.27
CA HIS A 54 13.95 0.74 -7.81
C HIS A 54 13.64 -0.71 -7.42
N ARG A 55 14.66 -1.59 -7.45
CA ARG A 55 14.50 -2.97 -6.96
C ARG A 55 14.41 -2.96 -5.44
N ILE A 56 13.20 -3.11 -4.92
CA ILE A 56 12.91 -3.20 -3.49
C ILE A 56 12.38 -4.59 -3.19
N GLU A 57 13.19 -5.42 -2.54
CA GLU A 57 12.75 -6.75 -2.07
C GLU A 57 12.69 -6.77 -0.54
N ARG A 58 11.66 -7.45 -0.01
CA ARG A 58 11.46 -7.67 1.42
C ARG A 58 10.94 -9.09 1.64
N GLU A 59 11.43 -9.76 2.67
CA GLU A 59 11.10 -11.16 2.96
C GLU A 59 9.59 -11.38 3.19
N ASN A 60 8.90 -10.41 3.79
CA ASN A 60 7.48 -10.49 4.14
C ASN A 60 6.56 -9.79 3.14
N ALA A 61 7.01 -9.58 1.89
CA ALA A 61 6.20 -8.95 0.86
C ALA A 61 6.44 -9.57 -0.52
N ILE A 62 5.36 -9.71 -1.29
CA ILE A 62 5.50 -10.00 -2.72
C ILE A 62 5.92 -8.72 -3.42
N THR A 63 6.93 -8.77 -4.28
CA THR A 63 7.33 -7.60 -5.08
C THR A 63 6.88 -7.80 -6.52
N VAL A 64 6.10 -6.85 -7.04
CA VAL A 64 5.65 -6.79 -8.42
C VAL A 64 6.40 -5.65 -9.10
N MET A 65 7.39 -6.01 -9.92
CA MET A 65 8.09 -5.04 -10.76
C MET A 65 7.40 -4.90 -12.11
N VAL A 66 7.26 -3.66 -12.58
CA VAL A 66 6.76 -3.37 -13.93
C VAL A 66 7.83 -2.64 -14.75
N PRO A 67 7.87 -2.84 -16.08
CA PRO A 67 8.75 -2.07 -16.95
C PRO A 67 8.49 -0.57 -16.78
N LYS A 68 9.58 0.21 -16.82
CA LYS A 68 9.52 1.67 -16.77
C LYS A 68 8.66 2.19 -17.93
N GLY A 69 7.57 2.85 -17.58
CA GLY A 69 6.61 3.47 -18.49
C GLY A 69 5.69 4.38 -17.71
N ALA A 70 5.05 5.34 -18.37
CA ALA A 70 4.08 6.21 -17.69
C ALA A 70 2.94 5.36 -17.09
N ASP A 71 2.70 5.53 -15.79
CA ASP A 71 1.58 4.98 -15.02
C ASP A 71 1.46 3.44 -15.00
N SER A 72 2.48 2.69 -15.44
CA SER A 72 2.42 1.23 -15.51
C SER A 72 2.31 0.58 -14.12
N VAL A 73 2.94 1.18 -13.11
CA VAL A 73 2.88 0.77 -11.71
C VAL A 73 1.47 0.99 -11.18
N ASP A 74 0.96 2.20 -11.33
CA ASP A 74 -0.37 2.65 -10.88
C ASP A 74 -1.48 1.73 -11.41
N PHE A 75 -1.51 1.48 -12.72
CA PHE A 75 -2.51 0.59 -13.31
C PHE A 75 -2.39 -0.85 -12.79
N LYS A 76 -1.16 -1.35 -12.62
CA LYS A 76 -0.95 -2.71 -12.11
C LYS A 76 -1.42 -2.84 -10.66
N LEU A 77 -1.16 -1.83 -9.84
CA LEU A 77 -1.62 -1.74 -8.46
C LEU A 77 -3.15 -1.69 -8.42
N VAL A 78 -3.78 -0.75 -9.12
CA VAL A 78 -5.25 -0.57 -9.14
C VAL A 78 -5.97 -1.84 -9.60
N ASN A 79 -5.41 -2.56 -10.56
CA ASN A 79 -5.98 -3.82 -11.07
C ASN A 79 -5.88 -4.99 -10.09
N ALA A 80 -4.97 -4.93 -9.11
CA ALA A 80 -4.82 -5.96 -8.08
C ALA A 80 -5.73 -5.74 -6.85
N ILE A 81 -6.33 -4.55 -6.73
CA ILE A 81 -7.20 -4.18 -5.61
C ILE A 81 -8.50 -4.96 -5.63
N ASN A 82 -8.86 -5.51 -4.47
CA ASN A 82 -10.22 -5.91 -4.12
C ASN A 82 -10.84 -4.91 -3.14
N LYS A 83 -12.16 -4.94 -3.03
CA LYS A 83 -12.88 -4.12 -2.06
C LYS A 83 -12.36 -4.41 -0.63
N TYR A 84 -12.16 -3.34 0.14
CA TYR A 84 -11.63 -3.34 1.51
C TYR A 84 -10.13 -3.60 1.65
N ASP A 85 -9.40 -3.83 0.56
CA ASP A 85 -7.93 -3.83 0.60
C ASP A 85 -7.39 -2.46 1.03
N ILE A 86 -6.14 -2.44 1.47
CA ILE A 86 -5.46 -1.24 1.97
C ILE A 86 -4.39 -0.82 0.97
N VAL A 87 -4.31 0.47 0.67
CA VAL A 87 -3.30 1.04 -0.23
C VAL A 87 -2.48 2.11 0.49
N ILE A 88 -1.16 2.04 0.35
CA ILE A 88 -0.25 3.12 0.75
C ILE A 88 0.25 3.82 -0.52
N THR A 89 -0.03 5.12 -0.64
CA THR A 89 0.51 5.96 -1.73
C THR A 89 0.58 7.44 -1.33
N GLN A 90 1.44 8.21 -2.00
CA GLN A 90 1.47 9.67 -1.93
C GLN A 90 0.82 10.35 -3.14
N ASP A 91 0.49 9.60 -4.20
CA ASP A 91 -0.13 10.17 -5.39
C ASP A 91 -1.65 10.26 -5.22
N TYR A 92 -2.17 11.49 -5.22
CA TYR A 92 -3.61 11.72 -5.06
C TYR A 92 -4.44 11.23 -6.25
N GLY A 93 -3.87 11.16 -7.46
CA GLY A 93 -4.52 10.55 -8.61
C GLY A 93 -4.66 9.04 -8.43
N LEU A 94 -3.59 8.37 -8.02
CA LEU A 94 -3.63 6.94 -7.69
C LEU A 94 -4.58 6.67 -6.52
N ALA A 95 -4.52 7.47 -5.47
CA ALA A 95 -5.42 7.35 -4.32
C ALA A 95 -6.90 7.43 -4.72
N ALA A 96 -7.27 8.36 -5.61
CA ALA A 96 -8.64 8.47 -6.11
C ALA A 96 -9.09 7.21 -6.87
N MET A 97 -8.22 6.62 -7.71
CA MET A 97 -8.52 5.37 -8.40
C MET A 97 -8.69 4.20 -7.44
N CYS A 98 -7.84 4.12 -6.40
CA CYS A 98 -7.92 3.09 -5.36
C CYS A 98 -9.22 3.22 -4.53
N LEU A 99 -9.61 4.45 -4.16
CA LEU A 99 -10.87 4.71 -3.47
C LEU A 99 -12.08 4.28 -4.32
N ALA A 100 -12.04 4.51 -5.63
CA ALA A 100 -13.10 4.07 -6.54
C ALA A 100 -13.26 2.53 -6.60
N LYS A 101 -12.22 1.77 -6.26
CA LYS A 101 -12.27 0.30 -6.09
C LYS A 101 -12.78 -0.14 -4.72
N GLY A 102 -13.03 0.80 -3.81
CA GLY A 102 -13.47 0.54 -2.44
C GLY A 102 -12.33 0.12 -1.50
N ALA A 103 -11.09 0.51 -1.81
CA ALA A 103 -9.95 0.33 -0.91
C ALA A 103 -9.93 1.42 0.17
N PHE A 104 -9.28 1.11 1.30
CA PHE A 104 -8.83 2.11 2.25
C PHE A 104 -7.47 2.65 1.80
N VAL A 105 -7.29 3.97 1.79
CA VAL A 105 -6.05 4.57 1.28
C VAL A 105 -5.42 5.46 2.33
N VAL A 106 -4.11 5.30 2.54
CA VAL A 106 -3.34 6.09 3.49
C VAL A 106 -2.04 6.57 2.87
N ASP A 107 -1.59 7.71 3.35
CA ASP A 107 -0.33 8.30 2.99
C ASP A 107 0.81 7.86 3.95
N GLN A 108 2.07 8.06 3.59
CA GLN A 108 3.23 7.63 4.40
C GLN A 108 3.40 8.41 5.72
N ASN A 109 2.57 9.43 5.97
CA ASN A 109 2.54 10.22 7.19
C ASN A 109 1.31 9.90 8.06
N GLY A 110 0.47 8.95 7.65
CA GLY A 110 -0.73 8.55 8.37
C GLY A 110 -1.96 9.41 8.06
N ARG A 111 -2.01 10.07 6.90
CA ARG A 111 -3.24 10.71 6.43
C ARG A 111 -4.10 9.68 5.70
N GLU A 112 -5.25 9.35 6.27
CA GLU A 112 -6.30 8.62 5.54
C GLU A 112 -6.86 9.53 4.43
N MET A 113 -6.88 9.02 3.21
CA MET A 113 -7.55 9.63 2.07
C MET A 113 -8.91 8.97 1.91
N SER A 114 -9.95 9.77 1.72
CA SER A 114 -11.34 9.31 1.63
C SER A 114 -12.10 10.10 0.57
N SER A 115 -13.32 9.67 0.24
CA SER A 115 -14.24 10.43 -0.61
C SER A 115 -14.43 11.87 -0.15
N ASP A 116 -14.35 12.11 1.15
CA ASP A 116 -14.66 13.42 1.75
C ASP A 116 -13.52 14.43 1.58
N ASN A 117 -12.29 13.96 1.34
CA ASN A 117 -11.11 14.82 1.26
C ASN A 117 -10.34 14.73 -0.07
N ILE A 118 -10.58 13.70 -0.89
CA ILE A 118 -9.77 13.43 -2.08
C ILE A 118 -9.87 14.54 -3.14
N ASP A 119 -11.06 15.12 -3.35
CA ASP A 119 -11.27 16.19 -4.33
C ASP A 119 -10.46 17.44 -3.97
N GLN A 120 -10.42 17.78 -2.68
CA GLN A 120 -9.64 18.90 -2.19
C GLN A 120 -8.13 18.65 -2.37
N LEU A 121 -7.67 17.43 -2.10
CA LEU A 121 -6.27 17.04 -2.29
C LEU A 121 -5.87 17.11 -3.78
N LEU A 122 -6.72 16.62 -4.68
CA LEU A 122 -6.54 16.71 -6.13
C LEU A 122 -6.46 18.17 -6.60
N ALA A 123 -7.33 19.04 -6.10
CA ALA A 123 -7.29 20.47 -6.39
C ALA A 123 -5.97 21.11 -5.94
N PHE A 124 -5.49 20.79 -4.72
CA PHE A 124 -4.19 21.28 -4.25
C PHE A 124 -3.02 20.79 -5.11
N ARG A 125 -3.05 19.53 -5.57
CA ARG A 125 -2.06 18.98 -6.51
C ARG A 125 -2.07 19.75 -7.82
N TYR A 126 -3.25 20.02 -8.37
CA TYR A 126 -3.40 20.77 -9.61
C TYR A 126 -2.86 22.20 -9.48
N GLU A 127 -3.25 22.93 -8.45
CA GLU A 127 -2.78 24.30 -8.20
C GLU A 127 -1.26 24.34 -7.98
N SER A 128 -0.71 23.39 -7.23
CA SER A 128 0.74 23.27 -7.05
C SER A 128 1.47 23.02 -8.39
N ALA A 129 0.90 22.19 -9.27
CA ALA A 129 1.45 21.96 -10.60
C ALA A 129 1.33 23.19 -11.52
N LYS A 130 0.24 23.95 -11.41
CA LYS A 130 0.04 25.21 -12.12
C LYS A 130 1.07 26.26 -11.71
N ILE A 131 1.32 26.42 -10.40
CA ILE A 131 2.36 27.32 -9.88
C ILE A 131 3.73 26.95 -10.45
N ARG A 132 4.11 25.67 -10.44
CA ARG A 132 5.39 25.21 -11.00
C ARG A 132 5.52 25.51 -12.49
N ARG A 133 4.46 25.26 -13.28
CA ARG A 133 4.44 25.55 -14.73
C ARG A 133 4.59 27.05 -15.03
N ALA A 134 4.07 27.91 -14.15
CA ALA A 134 4.25 29.36 -14.24
C ALA A 134 5.64 29.85 -13.76
N GLY A 135 6.58 28.95 -13.47
CA GLY A 135 7.92 29.29 -12.97
C GLY A 135 7.98 29.53 -11.45
N GLY A 136 6.86 29.39 -10.75
CA GLY A 136 6.79 29.53 -9.29
C GLY A 136 7.48 28.36 -8.57
N ARG A 137 8.03 28.64 -7.39
CA ARG A 137 8.67 27.63 -6.54
C ARG A 137 7.69 27.14 -5.47
N THR A 138 7.48 25.83 -5.39
CA THR A 138 6.78 25.18 -4.27
C THR A 138 7.82 24.59 -3.31
N LYS A 139 7.58 24.65 -2.00
CA LYS A 139 8.42 23.91 -1.04
C LYS A 139 8.24 22.41 -1.27
N GLY A 140 9.36 21.68 -1.32
CA GLY A 140 9.34 20.22 -1.32
C GLY A 140 8.83 19.67 0.01
N PRO A 141 8.60 18.34 0.08
CA PRO A 141 8.23 17.69 1.32
C PRO A 141 9.26 17.98 2.42
N LYS A 142 8.79 18.20 3.65
CA LYS A 142 9.67 18.38 4.81
C LYS A 142 10.45 17.09 5.06
N LYS A 143 11.64 17.21 5.66
CA LYS A 143 12.40 16.06 6.14
C LYS A 143 11.52 15.25 7.09
N ARG A 144 11.47 13.93 6.87
CA ARG A 144 10.72 13.00 7.71
C ARG A 144 11.28 13.00 9.14
N THR A 145 10.39 12.91 10.12
CA THR A 145 10.70 12.90 11.55
C THR A 145 10.21 11.63 12.23
N ALA A 146 10.71 11.34 13.43
CA ALA A 146 10.20 10.24 14.26
C ALA A 146 8.69 10.38 14.55
N GLN A 147 8.20 11.62 14.73
CA GLN A 147 6.78 11.88 14.92
C GLN A 147 5.94 11.48 13.71
N ASN A 148 6.49 11.56 12.49
CA ASN A 148 5.78 11.07 11.30
C ASN A 148 5.65 9.55 11.30
N ASN A 149 6.65 8.82 11.82
CA ASN A 149 6.54 7.36 11.98
C ASN A 149 5.46 6.99 12.99
N LEU A 150 5.43 7.65 14.15
CA LEU A 150 4.41 7.42 15.18
C LEU A 150 2.99 7.75 14.67
N SER A 151 2.86 8.84 13.91
CA SER A 151 1.58 9.24 13.32
C SER A 151 1.11 8.24 12.27
N PHE A 152 2.02 7.77 11.42
CA PHE A 152 1.76 6.73 10.44
C PHE A 152 1.35 5.42 11.13
N GLU A 153 2.13 4.94 12.10
CA GLU A 153 1.87 3.70 12.83
C GLU A 153 0.47 3.69 13.44
N LYS A 154 0.13 4.73 14.20
CA LYS A 154 -1.18 4.87 14.83
C LYS A 154 -2.32 4.85 13.81
N SER A 155 -2.21 5.65 12.75
CA SER A 155 -3.27 5.72 11.73
C SER A 155 -3.38 4.41 10.96
N PHE A 156 -2.26 3.78 10.65
CA PHE A 156 -2.24 2.55 9.86
C PHE A 156 -2.84 1.37 10.62
N GLN A 157 -2.55 1.24 11.93
CA GLN A 157 -3.21 0.27 12.80
C GLN A 157 -4.74 0.43 12.79
N GLN A 158 -5.23 1.66 12.94
CA GLN A 158 -6.66 1.96 12.90
C GLN A 158 -7.30 1.57 11.55
N ILE A 159 -6.58 1.79 10.44
CA ILE A 159 -7.04 1.39 9.10
C ILE A 159 -7.07 -0.13 8.96
N CYS A 160 -6.05 -0.84 9.46
CA CYS A 160 -6.05 -2.32 9.47
C CYS A 160 -7.26 -2.87 10.25
N GLU A 161 -7.52 -2.35 11.46
CA GLU A 161 -8.69 -2.74 12.27
C GLU A 161 -10.02 -2.46 11.56
N LYS A 162 -10.13 -1.28 10.96
CA LYS A 162 -11.31 -0.87 10.16
C LYS A 162 -11.50 -1.80 8.96
N ALA A 163 -10.44 -2.14 8.24
CA ALA A 163 -10.51 -3.00 7.07
C ALA A 163 -10.94 -4.42 7.43
N VAL A 164 -10.31 -5.03 8.43
CA VAL A 164 -10.65 -6.36 8.94
C VAL A 164 -12.10 -6.41 9.41
N SER A 165 -12.51 -5.45 10.24
CA SER A 165 -13.88 -5.42 10.76
C SER A 165 -14.94 -5.16 9.69
N THR A 166 -14.66 -4.31 8.70
CA THR A 166 -15.58 -4.02 7.59
C THR A 166 -15.74 -5.24 6.69
N LYS A 167 -14.62 -5.92 6.38
CA LYS A 167 -14.62 -7.15 5.58
C LYS A 167 -15.40 -8.26 6.26
N ALA A 168 -15.16 -8.50 7.54
CA ALA A 168 -15.88 -9.49 8.33
C ALA A 168 -17.40 -9.22 8.39
N LYS A 169 -17.81 -7.95 8.52
CA LYS A 169 -19.23 -7.57 8.50
C LYS A 169 -19.90 -7.75 7.14
N ALA A 170 -19.15 -7.64 6.04
CA ALA A 170 -19.69 -7.80 4.69
C ALA A 170 -19.84 -9.27 4.26
N GLU A 171 -19.20 -10.20 4.97
CA GLU A 171 -19.25 -11.65 4.72
C GLU A 171 -20.25 -12.40 5.60
N ASN A 172 -20.81 -11.73 6.62
CA ASN A 172 -21.91 -12.21 7.46
C ASN A 172 -23.25 -11.69 6.93
#